data_AF-A0A0E3VV48-F1
#
_entry.id   AF-A0A0E3VV48-F1
#
_cell.length_a   1.000
_cell.length_b   1.000
_cell.length_c   1.000
_cell.angle_alpha   90.00
_cell.angle_beta   90.00
_cell.angle_gamma   90.00
#
_symmetry.space_group_name_H-M   'P 1'
#
loop_
_entity.id
_entity.type
_entity.pdbx_description
1 polymer ?
#
loop_
_entity_poly.entity_id
_entity_poly.type
_entity_poly.pdbx_seq_one_letter_code
_entity_poly.pdbx_strand_id
1 'polypeptide(L)' 'MERWIKASDTPPGRMDDAAAFTARLTIDVTPTLRGRVKVAAFQRGVTVADMLRELLAREFPTDAGELS' A
#
# COMPACT_ATOMS: atom_id res chain seq x y z
N MET A 1 -3.21 -24.52 9.84
CA MET A 1 -3.08 -23.35 8.93
C MET A 1 -3.39 -22.12 9.75
N GLU A 2 -2.36 -21.44 10.20
CA GLU A 2 -2.47 -20.24 11.03
C GLU A 2 -1.82 -19.10 10.27
N ARG A 3 -2.57 -18.08 9.82
CA ARG A 3 -2.11 -16.69 9.91
C ARG A 3 -3.20 -15.63 9.61
N TRP A 4 -3.90 -15.25 10.68
CA TRP A 4 -4.17 -13.88 11.11
C TRP A 4 -4.75 -12.86 10.09
N ILE A 5 -6.04 -12.51 10.26
CA ILE A 5 -6.60 -11.21 9.86
C ILE A 5 -6.68 -10.36 11.13
N LYS A 6 -5.66 -9.52 11.38
CA LYS A 6 -5.78 -8.45 12.39
C LYS A 6 -6.09 -7.16 11.65
N ALA A 7 -7.38 -6.84 11.55
CA ALA A 7 -7.85 -5.54 11.13
C ALA A 7 -7.30 -4.50 12.12
N SER A 8 -6.37 -3.66 11.66
CA SER A 8 -6.07 -2.42 12.36
C SER A 8 -7.28 -1.51 12.22
N ASP A 9 -8.01 -1.38 13.32
CA ASP A 9 -8.98 -0.32 13.57
C ASP A 9 -8.21 1.02 13.51
N THR A 10 -8.55 1.88 12.56
CA THR A 10 -8.08 3.27 12.51
C THR A 10 -9.32 4.10 12.25
N PRO A 11 -9.64 5.09 13.11
CA PRO A 11 -10.89 5.81 13.04
C PRO A 11 -11.02 6.55 11.70
N PRO A 12 -12.25 6.68 11.15
CA PRO A 12 -12.48 7.34 9.88
C PRO A 12 -12.37 8.86 10.07
N GLY A 13 -11.13 9.36 10.07
CA GLY A 13 -10.81 10.77 10.18
C GLY A 13 -10.60 11.39 8.81
N ARG A 14 -11.67 12.04 8.30
CA ARG A 14 -11.69 12.97 7.15
C ARG A 14 -11.43 12.32 5.78
N MET A 15 -12.52 11.82 5.18
CA MET A 15 -12.66 11.60 3.74
C MET A 15 -12.54 12.95 3.04
N ASP A 16 -11.33 13.24 2.55
CA ASP A 16 -11.06 14.27 1.54
C ASP A 16 -11.20 13.61 0.16
N ASP A 17 -11.72 14.33 -0.83
CA ASP A 17 -12.20 13.88 -2.15
C ASP A 17 -11.29 12.85 -2.87
N ALA A 18 -9.99 12.84 -2.57
CA ALA A 18 -9.02 11.83 -3.02
C ALA A 18 -9.32 10.38 -2.56
N ALA A 19 -10.15 10.18 -1.54
CA ALA A 19 -10.56 8.87 -1.06
C ALA A 19 -11.56 8.17 -2.00
N ALA A 20 -12.25 8.91 -2.88
CA ALA A 20 -13.33 8.40 -3.73
C ALA A 20 -12.88 7.29 -4.71
N PHE A 21 -11.59 7.25 -5.08
CA PHE A 21 -11.02 6.23 -5.98
C PHE A 21 -10.02 5.29 -5.28
N THR A 22 -10.10 5.15 -3.95
CA THR A 22 -9.17 4.28 -3.21
C THR A 22 -9.83 2.96 -2.81
N ALA A 23 -9.32 1.85 -3.34
CA ALA A 23 -9.70 0.50 -2.92
C ALA A 23 -8.72 -0.05 -1.86
N ARG A 24 -9.23 -0.85 -0.91
CA ARG A 24 -8.39 -1.53 0.10
C ARG A 24 -7.70 -2.75 -0.53
N LEU A 25 -6.36 -2.71 -0.60
CA LEU A 25 -5.54 -3.85 -1.01
C LEU A 25 -5.11 -4.66 0.22
N THR A 26 -5.45 -5.95 0.26
CA THR A 26 -4.94 -6.91 1.25
C THR A 26 -4.05 -7.92 0.53
N ILE A 27 -2.82 -8.09 1.00
CA ILE A 27 -1.85 -9.03 0.42
C ILE A 27 -1.17 -9.83 1.52
N ASP A 28 -0.91 -11.10 1.23
CA ASP A 28 -0.03 -11.92 2.05
C ASP A 28 1.43 -11.63 1.70
N VAL A 29 2.22 -11.30 2.71
CA VAL A 29 3.66 -11.09 2.58
C VAL A 29 4.39 -11.89 3.65
N THR A 30 5.59 -12.39 3.34
CA THR A 30 6.39 -13.08 4.35
C THR A 30 6.77 -12.12 5.48
N PRO A 31 6.94 -12.61 6.73
CA PRO A 31 7.35 -11.77 7.85
C PRO A 31 8.67 -11.03 7.58
N THR A 32 9.60 -11.70 6.90
CA THR A 32 10.88 -11.14 6.47
C THR A 32 10.70 -9.98 5.49
N LEU A 33 9.82 -10.14 4.50
CA LEU A 33 9.54 -9.10 3.51
C LEU A 33 8.87 -7.89 4.17
N ARG A 34 7.88 -8.12 5.06
CA ARG A 34 7.26 -7.06 5.85
C ARG A 34 8.29 -6.28 6.68
N GLY A 35 9.25 -6.98 7.28
CA GLY A 35 10.36 -6.36 8.02
C GLY A 35 11.19 -5.42 7.15
N ARG A 36 11.62 -5.88 5.98
CA ARG A 36 12.42 -5.09 5.03
C ARG A 36 11.66 -3.85 4.54
N VAL A 37 10.40 -4.03 4.17
CA VAL A 37 9.51 -2.94 3.70
C VAL A 37 9.33 -1.88 4.78
N LYS A 38 9.13 -2.29 6.04
CA LYS A 38 9.00 -1.35 7.16
C LYS A 38 10.28 -0.55 7.40
N VAL A 39 11.44 -1.21 7.32
CA VAL A 39 12.74 -0.54 7.48
C VAL A 39 12.98 0.47 6.36
N ALA A 40 12.71 0.10 5.11
CA ALA A 40 12.85 1.00 3.97
C ALA A 40 11.91 2.22 4.07
N ALA A 41 10.66 2.01 4.47
CA ALA A 41 9.70 3.08 4.70
C ALA A 41 10.16 4.04 5.81
N PHE A 42 10.63 3.48 6.94
CA PHE A 42 11.16 4.28 8.05
C PHE A 42 12.38 5.11 7.65
N GLN A 43 13.32 4.53 6.89
CA GLN A 43 14.49 5.25 6.38
C GLN A 43 14.14 6.39 5.43
N ARG A 44 13.03 6.26 4.69
CA ARG A 44 12.54 7.27 3.74
C ARG A 44 11.59 8.30 4.37
N GLY A 45 11.19 8.11 5.63
CA GLY A 45 10.22 8.99 6.29
C GLY A 45 8.80 8.89 5.73
N VAL A 46 8.49 7.82 4.98
CA VAL A 46 7.16 7.60 4.37
C VAL A 46 6.48 6.39 5.00
N THR A 47 5.17 6.24 4.76
CA THR A 47 4.45 5.04 5.22
C THR A 47 4.70 3.85 4.28
N VAL A 48 4.51 2.63 4.80
CA VAL A 48 4.54 1.42 3.96
C VAL A 48 3.52 1.48 2.83
N ALA A 49 2.33 2.04 3.09
CA ALA A 49 1.28 2.18 2.08
C ALA A 49 1.71 3.12 0.95
N ASP A 50 2.37 4.23 1.29
CA ASP A 50 2.88 5.20 0.34
C ASP A 50 3.97 4.59 -0.56
N MET A 51 4.94 3.90 0.05
CA MET A 51 6.00 3.20 -0.70
C MET A 51 5.44 2.10 -1.60
N LEU A 52 4.43 1.36 -1.14
CA LEU A 52 3.74 0.35 -1.98
C LEU A 52 2.97 1.01 -3.12
N ARG A 53 2.35 2.17 -2.88
CA ARG A 53 1.64 2.93 -3.91
C ARG A 53 2.60 3.44 -4.98
N GLU A 54 3.76 3.97 -4.59
CA GLU A 54 4.83 4.36 -5.52
C GLU A 54 5.35 3.16 -6.33
N LEU A 55 5.59 2.03 -5.68
CA LEU A 55 6.04 0.80 -6.35
C LEU A 55 5.00 0.34 -7.39
N LEU A 56 3.73 0.29 -6.99
CA LEU A 56 2.63 -0.10 -7.88
C LEU A 56 2.47 0.90 -9.05
N ALA A 57 2.58 2.20 -8.80
CA ALA A 57 2.49 3.22 -9.86
C ALA A 57 3.66 3.15 -10.86
N ARG A 58 4.85 2.74 -10.41
CA ARG A 58 6.02 2.53 -11.28
C ARG A 58 5.88 1.29 -12.16
N GLU A 59 5.35 0.20 -11.59
CA GLU A 59 5.15 -1.06 -12.32
C GLU A 59 3.93 -1.03 -13.23
N PHE A 60 2.89 -0.27 -12.86
CA PHE A 60 1.65 -0.09 -13.61
C PHE A 60 1.44 1.40 -13.93
N PRO A 61 2.25 1.99 -14.82
CA PRO A 61 2.02 3.37 -15.26
C PRO A 61 0.66 3.46 -15.97
N THR A 62 -0.08 4.53 -15.72
CA THR A 62 -1.39 4.79 -16.35
C THR A 62 -1.32 4.83 -17.88
N ASP A 63 -0.13 5.06 -18.44
CA ASP A 63 0.16 5.13 -19.88
C ASP A 63 0.22 3.76 -20.58
N ALA A 64 0.14 2.63 -19.85
CA ALA A 64 0.25 1.28 -20.43
C ALA A 64 -0.94 0.85 -21.32
N GLY A 65 -1.83 1.77 -21.71
CA GLY A 65 -3.04 1.48 -22.47
C GLY A 65 -3.55 2.58 -23.40
N GLU A 66 -2.89 3.74 -23.51
CA GLU A 66 -3.14 4.66 -24.64
C GLU A 66 -2.16 4.37 -25.79
N LEU A 67 -1.97 3.08 -26.08
CA LEU A 67 -1.54 2.65 -27.41
C LEU A 67 -2.77 2.68 -28.31
N SER A 68 -2.87 3.82 -29.02
CA SER A 68 -3.38 4.06 -30.38
C SER A 68 -4.29 3.04 -31.07
#